data_AF-A0A1J5PN30-F1
#
_entry.id   AF-A0A1J5PN30-F1
#
_cell.length_a   1.000
_cell.length_b   1.000
_cell.length_c   1.000
_cell.angle_alpha   90.00
_cell.angle_beta   90.00
_cell.angle_gamma   90.00
#
_symmetry.space_group_name_H-M   'P 1'
#
loop_
_entity.id
_entity.type
_entity.pdbx_description
1 polymer ?
#
loop_
_entity_poly.entity_id
_entity_poly.type
_entity_poly.pdbx_seq_one_letter_code
_entity_poly.pdbx_strand_id
1 'polypeptide(L)'
;MTHNIIESQAQRVRITTAVKSAVLVRALRNAFAMSQSYLAELSGSSRPTLNRIETMDKRSPRSDTVDDVLQVFRDMGAEISIGDEEVAIRFTREALAFVAKELAMSATQRDTVRANRLSSTSESGIIDPDNPEVGS
;
A
#
# COMPACT_ATOMS: atom_id res chain seq x y z
N MET A 1 28.92 -49.29 -1.85
CA MET A 1 28.43 -48.84 -0.53
C MET A 1 28.46 -47.31 -0.57
N THR A 2 27.39 -46.64 -1.02
CA THR A 2 26.33 -46.04 -0.16
C THR A 2 26.97 -45.34 1.05
N HIS A 3 26.93 -44.01 1.19
CA HIS A 3 25.71 -43.27 1.48
C HIS A 3 25.79 -41.80 1.03
N ASN A 4 24.82 -41.39 0.21
CA ASN A 4 24.38 -40.00 0.06
C ASN A 4 23.74 -39.53 1.38
N ILE A 5 24.33 -38.55 2.06
CA ILE A 5 23.60 -37.61 2.93
C ILE A 5 24.25 -36.22 2.76
N ILE A 6 24.31 -35.75 1.51
CA ILE A 6 24.35 -34.32 1.20
C ILE A 6 22.98 -34.02 0.62
N GLU A 7 22.02 -33.73 1.51
CA GLU A 7 20.83 -32.93 1.24
C GLU A 7 20.02 -32.98 2.53
N SER A 8 20.41 -32.12 3.47
CA SER A 8 19.44 -31.57 4.40
C SER A 8 18.31 -31.00 3.55
N GLN A 9 17.24 -31.77 3.42
CA GLN A 9 15.95 -31.30 2.95
C GLN A 9 15.45 -30.30 3.99
N ALA A 10 16.06 -29.12 4.03
CA ALA A 10 15.47 -27.94 4.62
C ALA A 10 14.14 -27.79 3.91
N GLN A 11 13.07 -28.13 4.63
CA GLN A 11 11.70 -28.13 4.13
C GLN A 11 11.47 -26.84 3.34
N ARG A 12 11.46 -26.94 2.00
CA ARG A 12 11.29 -25.77 1.13
C ARG A 12 9.97 -25.13 1.51
N VAL A 13 10.04 -23.98 2.20
CA VAL A 13 8.84 -23.24 2.59
C VAL A 13 8.18 -22.80 1.30
N ARG A 14 6.96 -23.29 1.06
CA ARG A 14 6.18 -22.88 -0.11
C ARG A 14 5.87 -21.40 0.02
N ILE A 15 6.41 -20.59 -0.90
CA ILE A 15 6.11 -19.16 -0.96
C ILE A 15 4.74 -18.98 -1.62
N THR A 16 3.75 -18.61 -0.82
CA THR A 16 2.39 -18.37 -1.32
C THR A 16 2.25 -16.94 -1.84
N THR A 17 1.26 -16.71 -2.69
CA THR A 17 0.89 -15.36 -3.13
C THR A 17 0.62 -14.43 -1.95
N ALA A 18 -0.02 -14.94 -0.89
CA ALA A 18 -0.27 -14.16 0.33
C ALA A 18 1.02 -13.66 0.99
N VAL A 19 2.08 -14.48 1.04
CA VAL A 19 3.40 -14.07 1.54
C VAL A 19 3.98 -12.95 0.68
N LYS A 20 3.92 -13.11 -0.65
CA LYS A 20 4.42 -12.10 -1.60
C LYS A 20 3.68 -10.77 -1.44
N SER A 21 2.35 -10.80 -1.37
CA SER A 21 1.52 -9.61 -1.17
C SER A 21 1.82 -8.92 0.15
N ALA A 22 1.92 -9.67 1.26
CA ALA A 22 2.22 -9.10 2.57
C ALA A 22 3.59 -8.41 2.59
N VAL A 23 4.61 -9.03 1.98
CA VAL A 23 5.95 -8.46 1.88
C VAL A 23 5.94 -7.21 1.00
N LEU A 24 5.32 -7.27 -0.18
CA LEU A 24 5.23 -6.15 -1.12
C LEU A 24 4.55 -4.93 -0.49
N VAL A 25 3.37 -5.12 0.10
CA VAL A 25 2.61 -4.01 0.70
C VAL A 25 3.37 -3.40 1.86
N ARG A 26 4.01 -4.20 2.73
CA ARG A 26 4.86 -3.68 3.81
C ARG A 26 6.07 -2.91 3.28
N ALA A 27 6.76 -3.46 2.28
CA ALA A 27 7.95 -2.84 1.71
C ALA A 27 7.61 -1.50 1.06
N LEU A 28 6.58 -1.47 0.21
CA LEU A 28 6.12 -0.27 -0.48
C LEU A 28 5.60 0.78 0.50
N ARG A 29 4.74 0.40 1.46
CA ARG A 29 4.21 1.34 2.45
C ARG A 29 5.34 2.03 3.23
N ASN A 30 6.36 1.27 3.64
CA ASN A 30 7.50 1.83 4.35
C ASN A 30 8.41 2.66 3.43
N ALA A 31 8.63 2.23 2.18
CA ALA A 31 9.41 2.98 1.20
C ALA A 31 8.80 4.36 0.91
N PHE A 32 7.47 4.44 0.87
CA PHE A 32 6.73 5.70 0.69
C PHE A 32 6.42 6.45 2.00
N ALA A 33 7.00 6.05 3.13
CA ALA A 33 6.80 6.64 4.45
C ALA A 33 5.33 6.79 4.88
N MET A 34 4.47 5.87 4.42
CA MET A 34 3.03 5.93 4.65
C MET A 34 2.61 5.23 5.93
N SER A 35 1.66 5.84 6.65
CA SER A 35 0.92 5.12 7.67
C SER A 35 -0.09 4.18 7.02
N GLN A 36 -0.51 3.16 7.75
CA GLN A 36 -1.54 2.24 7.29
C GLN A 36 -2.91 2.93 7.12
N SER A 37 -3.22 3.93 7.95
CA SER A 37 -4.46 4.71 7.78
C SER A 37 -4.44 5.50 6.47
N TYR A 38 -3.30 6.10 6.14
CA TYR A 38 -3.17 6.89 4.91
C TYR A 38 -3.24 6.02 3.66
N LEU A 39 -2.57 4.85 3.66
CA LEU A 39 -2.67 3.92 2.54
C LEU A 39 -4.10 3.36 2.39
N ALA A 40 -4.82 3.13 3.50
CA ALA A 40 -6.19 2.65 3.47
C ALA A 40 -7.11 3.64 2.75
N GLU A 41 -6.98 4.93 3.07
CA GLU A 41 -7.71 6.00 2.41
C GLU A 41 -7.42 6.05 0.90
N LEU A 42 -6.14 6.06 0.51
CA LEU A 42 -5.75 6.13 -0.92
C LEU A 42 -6.25 4.94 -1.74
N SER A 43 -6.30 3.75 -1.12
CA SER A 43 -6.73 2.51 -1.79
C SER A 43 -8.23 2.24 -1.66
N GLY A 44 -9.02 3.15 -1.08
CA GLY A 44 -10.45 2.91 -0.82
C GLY A 44 -10.72 1.73 0.12
N SER A 45 -9.71 1.30 0.88
CA SER A 45 -9.76 0.16 1.78
C SER A 45 -9.88 0.60 3.24
N SER A 46 -10.12 -0.36 4.15
CA SER A 46 -10.13 -0.10 5.59
C SER A 46 -8.78 -0.42 6.22
N ARG A 47 -8.40 0.31 7.29
CA ARG A 47 -7.18 0.03 8.06
C ARG A 47 -7.12 -1.44 8.54
N PRO A 48 -8.19 -2.06 9.07
CA PRO A 48 -8.19 -3.49 9.39
C PRO A 48 -7.90 -4.40 8.18
N THR A 49 -8.34 -4.02 6.98
CA THR A 49 -8.07 -4.78 5.76
C THR A 49 -6.59 -4.75 5.39
N LEU A 50 -5.95 -3.58 5.43
CA LEU A 50 -4.49 -3.50 5.28
C LEU A 50 -3.76 -4.29 6.36
N ASN A 51 -4.28 -4.33 7.59
CA ASN A 51 -3.63 -5.07 8.67
C ASN A 51 -3.60 -6.55 8.34
N ARG A 52 -4.71 -7.07 7.82
CA ARG A 52 -4.82 -8.48 7.40
C ARG A 52 -3.90 -8.79 6.23
N ILE A 53 -3.79 -7.88 5.26
CA ILE A 53 -2.84 -8.01 4.13
C ILE A 53 -1.40 -8.08 4.67
N GLU A 54 -1.00 -7.13 5.51
CA GLU A 54 0.38 -7.02 6.01
C GLU A 54 0.78 -8.16 6.98
N THR A 55 -0.18 -8.67 7.76
CA THR A 55 0.06 -9.71 8.78
C THR A 55 -0.25 -11.14 8.32
N MET A 56 -0.80 -11.32 7.12
CA MET A 56 -1.25 -12.63 6.62
C MET A 56 -2.24 -13.31 7.58
N ASP A 57 -3.21 -12.55 8.10
CA ASP A 57 -4.27 -13.10 8.94
C ASP A 57 -5.01 -14.24 8.18
N LYS A 58 -5.59 -15.18 8.93
CA LYS A 58 -6.16 -16.46 8.44
C LYS A 58 -7.22 -16.28 7.34
N ARG A 59 -7.78 -15.08 7.20
CA ARG A 59 -8.66 -14.70 6.10
C ARG A 59 -7.82 -13.99 5.05
N SER A 60 -7.48 -14.71 3.98
CA SER A 60 -6.81 -14.10 2.84
C SER A 60 -7.65 -12.94 2.31
N PRO A 61 -7.07 -11.74 2.17
CA PRO A 61 -7.70 -10.62 1.48
C PRO A 61 -8.11 -11.05 0.06
N ARG A 62 -9.19 -10.45 -0.47
CA ARG A 62 -9.59 -10.68 -1.85
C ARG A 62 -8.49 -10.16 -2.79
N SER A 63 -8.28 -10.85 -3.92
CA SER A 63 -7.24 -10.47 -4.90
C SER A 63 -7.41 -9.02 -5.34
N ASP A 64 -8.62 -8.63 -5.72
CA ASP A 64 -8.96 -7.28 -6.19
C ASP A 64 -8.55 -6.21 -5.17
N THR A 65 -8.77 -6.46 -3.87
CA THR A 65 -8.37 -5.53 -2.81
C THR A 65 -6.85 -5.39 -2.69
N VAL A 66 -6.10 -6.47 -2.92
CA VAL A 66 -4.64 -6.39 -2.95
C VAL A 66 -4.19 -5.61 -4.18
N ASP A 67 -4.83 -5.83 -5.32
CA ASP A 67 -4.52 -5.14 -6.56
C ASP A 67 -4.80 -3.64 -6.45
N ASP A 68 -5.92 -3.22 -5.84
CA ASP A 68 -6.24 -1.81 -5.55
C ASP A 68 -5.16 -1.15 -4.69
N VAL A 69 -4.68 -1.85 -3.66
CA VAL A 69 -3.59 -1.36 -2.80
C VAL A 69 -2.28 -1.25 -3.57
N LEU A 70 -1.96 -2.22 -4.42
CA LEU A 70 -0.76 -2.16 -5.25
C LEU A 70 -0.86 -1.09 -6.33
N GLN A 71 -2.06 -0.79 -6.82
CA GLN A 71 -2.30 0.23 -7.82
C GLN A 71 -1.91 1.62 -7.32
N VAL A 72 -2.22 1.95 -6.05
CA VAL A 72 -1.76 3.21 -5.42
C VAL A 72 -0.26 3.40 -5.60
N PHE A 73 0.54 2.35 -5.38
CA PHE A 73 1.99 2.46 -5.54
C PHE A 73 2.42 2.55 -7.01
N ARG A 74 1.71 1.89 -7.92
CA ARG A 74 1.97 2.01 -9.37
C ARG A 74 1.72 3.43 -9.87
N ASP A 75 0.64 4.06 -9.42
CA ASP A 75 0.30 5.44 -9.76
C ASP A 75 1.33 6.43 -9.21
N MET A 76 1.99 6.06 -8.10
CA MET A 76 3.11 6.81 -7.53
C MET A 76 4.47 6.50 -8.17
N GLY A 77 4.49 5.66 -9.21
CA GLY A 77 5.68 5.35 -9.99
C GLY A 77 6.51 4.17 -9.46
N ALA A 78 5.90 3.24 -8.72
CA ALA A 78 6.49 1.95 -8.41
C ALA A 78 6.13 0.90 -9.47
N GLU A 79 7.13 0.22 -10.00
CA GLU A 79 6.97 -0.86 -10.95
C GLU A 79 7.18 -2.19 -10.22
N ILE A 80 6.13 -3.01 -10.16
CA ILE A 80 6.08 -4.23 -9.35
C ILE A 80 5.98 -5.43 -10.28
N SER A 81 6.95 -6.35 -10.16
CA SER A 81 6.96 -7.66 -10.81
C SER A 81 6.83 -8.76 -9.75
N ILE A 82 5.95 -9.74 -10.00
CA ILE A 82 5.71 -10.88 -9.12
C ILE A 82 6.01 -12.14 -9.93
N GLY A 83 7.15 -12.77 -9.65
CA GLY A 83 7.55 -14.05 -10.23
C GLY A 83 7.15 -15.23 -9.36
N ASP A 84 7.51 -16.45 -9.77
CA ASP A 84 7.15 -17.68 -9.04
C ASP A 84 7.87 -17.81 -7.70
N GLU A 85 9.14 -17.42 -7.64
CA GLU A 85 9.96 -17.52 -6.42
C GLU A 85 10.40 -16.14 -5.88
N GLU A 86 10.05 -15.05 -6.56
CA GLU A 86 10.54 -13.71 -6.23
C GLU A 86 9.50 -12.60 -6.42
N VAL A 87 9.80 -11.44 -5.83
CA VAL A 87 9.12 -10.17 -6.08
C VAL A 87 10.18 -9.09 -6.31
N ALA A 88 9.98 -8.24 -7.31
CA ALA A 88 10.87 -7.13 -7.63
C ALA A 88 10.11 -5.81 -7.63
N ILE A 89 10.73 -4.77 -7.08
CA ILE A 89 10.22 -3.40 -7.07
C ILE A 89 11.28 -2.50 -7.72
N ARG A 90 10.88 -1.73 -8.72
CA ARG A 90 11.67 -0.63 -9.29
C ARG A 90 10.95 0.67 -9.05
N PHE A 91 11.69 1.72 -8.71
CA PHE A 91 11.14 3.06 -8.49
C PHE A 91 11.56 3.98 -9.62
N THR A 92 10.59 4.69 -10.19
CA THR A 92 10.85 5.79 -11.13
C THR A 92 11.49 6.98 -10.40
N ARG A 93 12.03 7.92 -11.17
CA ARG A 93 12.60 9.16 -10.61
C ARG A 93 11.54 9.94 -9.83
N GLU A 94 10.31 9.95 -10.32
CA GLU A 94 9.15 10.65 -9.76
C GLU A 94 8.80 10.06 -8.38
N ALA A 95 8.78 8.73 -8.27
CA ALA A 95 8.59 8.03 -7.01
C ALA A 95 9.67 8.43 -5.98
N LEU A 96 10.95 8.42 -6.39
CA LEU A 96 12.05 8.80 -5.51
C LEU A 96 11.97 10.27 -5.09
N ALA A 97 11.59 11.17 -5.99
CA ALA A 97 11.41 12.59 -5.69
C ALA A 97 10.25 12.83 -4.72
N PHE A 98 9.15 12.07 -4.83
CA PHE A 98 8.06 12.09 -3.85
C PHE A 98 8.57 11.68 -2.47
N VAL A 99 9.24 10.54 -2.38
CA VAL A 99 9.75 10.02 -1.10
C VAL A 99 10.76 10.97 -0.46
N ALA A 100 11.65 11.58 -1.24
CA ALA A 100 12.60 12.56 -0.74
C ALA A 100 11.91 13.74 -0.04
N LYS A 101 10.78 14.23 -0.59
CA LYS A 101 9.97 15.29 0.04
C LYS A 101 9.31 14.80 1.33
N GLU A 102 8.71 13.61 1.29
CA GLU A 102 8.07 13.03 2.48
C GLU A 102 9.07 12.82 3.62
N LEU A 103 10.27 12.31 3.32
CA LEU A 103 11.32 12.09 4.30
C LEU A 103 11.89 13.39 4.87
N ALA A 104 11.95 14.46 4.06
CA ALA A 104 12.41 15.78 4.51
C ALA A 104 11.41 16.49 5.44
N MET A 105 10.12 16.16 5.40
CA MET A 105 9.13 16.70 6.34
C MET A 105 9.36 16.17 7.74
N SER A 106 9.31 17.04 8.76
CA SER A 106 9.35 16.59 10.15
C SER A 106 8.11 15.73 10.48
N ALA A 107 8.22 14.83 11.46
CA ALA A 107 7.11 13.95 11.86
C ALA A 107 5.82 14.75 12.15
N THR A 108 5.95 15.89 12.82
CA THR A 108 4.83 16.81 13.12
C THR A 108 4.21 17.41 11.85
N GLN A 109 5.04 17.78 10.86
CA GLN A 109 4.55 18.35 9.60
C GLN A 109 3.80 17.33 8.75
N ARG A 110 4.23 16.05 8.76
CA ARG A 110 3.52 14.97 8.05
C ARG A 110 2.11 14.77 8.61
N ASP A 111 1.94 14.83 9.92
CA ASP A 111 0.64 14.65 10.56
C ASP A 111 -0.30 15.84 10.27
N THR A 112 0.22 17.07 10.26
CA THR A 112 -0.58 18.26 9.88
C THR A 112 -1.00 18.23 8.40
N VAL A 113 -0.08 17.89 7.49
CA VAL A 113 -0.40 17.79 6.05
C VAL A 113 -1.42 16.69 5.79
N ARG A 114 -1.33 15.55 6.50
CA ARG A 114 -2.31 14.47 6.42
C ARG A 114 -3.67 14.90 6.94
N ALA A 115 -3.73 15.56 8.11
CA ALA A 115 -4.96 16.08 8.67
C ALA A 115 -5.65 17.09 7.74
N ASN A 116 -4.89 17.98 7.10
CA ASN A 116 -5.44 18.96 6.15
C ASN A 116 -5.93 18.33 4.84
N ARG A 117 -5.31 17.23 4.36
CA ARG A 117 -5.83 16.50 3.20
C ARG A 117 -7.16 15.82 3.53
N LEU A 118 -7.26 15.20 4.70
CA LEU A 118 -8.48 14.54 5.21
C LEU A 118 -9.66 15.51 5.41
N SER A 119 -9.39 16.76 5.81
CA SER A 119 -10.45 17.78 5.93
C SER A 119 -10.92 18.30 4.57
N SER A 120 -10.02 18.43 3.59
CA SER A 120 -10.36 18.95 2.25
C SER A 120 -11.23 18.00 1.40
N THR A 121 -11.12 16.68 1.61
CA THR A 121 -11.99 15.68 0.96
C THR A 121 -13.40 15.64 1.54
N SER A 122 -13.60 16.13 2.76
CA SER A 122 -14.91 16.17 3.43
C SER A 122 -15.76 17.38 3.03
N GLU A 123 -15.14 18.48 2.56
CA GLU A 123 -15.85 19.70 2.16
C GLU A 123 -16.34 19.69 0.71
N SER A 124 -15.92 18.72 -0.11
CA SER A 124 -16.32 18.63 -1.54
C SER A 124 -17.66 17.89 -1.76
N GLY A 125 -18.35 17.49 -0.68
CA GLY A 125 -19.51 16.59 -0.73
C GLY A 125 -20.86 17.18 -0.34
N ILE A 126 -20.97 18.49 -0.06
CA ILE A 126 -22.25 19.12 0.29
C ILE A 126 -22.64 20.08 -0.85
N ILE A 127 -23.22 19.53 -1.92
CA ILE A 127 -24.14 20.31 -2.75
C ILE A 127 -25.44 20.35 -1.96
N ASP A 128 -25.73 21.50 -1.37
CA ASP A 128 -27.02 21.77 -0.74
C ASP A 128 -28.09 21.82 -1.86
N PRO A 129 -29.04 20.86 -1.91
CA PRO A 129 -30.05 20.82 -2.96
C PRO A 129 -31.19 21.82 -2.70
N ASP A 130 -31.20 22.54 -1.59
CA ASP A 130 -32.26 23.47 -1.23
C ASP A 130 -31.75 24.92 -1.15
N ASN A 131 -32.17 25.71 -2.16
CA ASN A 131 -32.64 27.11 -2.01
C ASN A 131 -31.58 28.25 -2.18
N PRO A 132 -31.99 29.51 -2.49
CA PRO A 132 -32.69 30.02 -3.68
C PRO A 132 -32.17 31.39 -4.22
N GLU A 133 -32.68 31.81 -5.38
CA GLU A 133 -33.12 33.18 -5.78
C GLU A 133 -32.66 33.74 -7.15
N VAL A 134 -33.69 33.94 -8.00
CA VAL A 134 -34.07 35.18 -8.72
C VAL A 134 -33.10 35.78 -9.74
N GLY A 135 -33.56 35.87 -11.01
CA GLY A 135 -33.01 36.85 -11.95
C GLY A 135 -33.43 36.70 -13.41
N SER A 136 -34.64 37.18 -13.72
CA SER A 136 -35.17 37.62 -15.03
C SER A 136 -35.49 36.59 -16.12
#